data_AF-A0A822EEE9-F1
#
_entry.id   AF-A0A822EEE9-F1
#
_cell.length_a   1.000
_cell.length_b   1.000
_cell.length_c   1.000
_cell.angle_alpha   90.00
_cell.angle_beta   90.00
_cell.angle_gamma   90.00
#
_symmetry.space_group_name_H-M   'P 1'
#
loop_
_entity.id
_entity.type
_entity.pdbx_description
1 polymer ?
#
loop_
_entity_poly.entity_id
_entity_poly.type
_entity_poly.pdbx_seq_one_letter_code
_entity_poly.pdbx_strand_id
1 'polypeptide(L)'
;APNTIGKHKITIYGKRGDTEGKYYGALDLPLDVNEMPKNPISYPKTWPIFFDLILNVISPKKTHLIKLHNGQAHTEIQIQAPKNVELLGQLVNIDGNIIQGGDQIFYDRHKNLWRCNFAPNHDGMFDAQIMARKKPDTGSYTSAVTFKIEAKNIPKPPLSYPYTWPLFFELDLKIESPRNRATAVWPENASFAEIRMSVPNDVELSCDIEFNGKQENNCALAQFDNDKKQWQL
;
A
#
# COMPACT_ATOMS: atom_id res chain seq x y z
N ALA A 1 3.66 4.44 23.79
CA ALA A 1 3.65 4.76 25.22
C ALA A 1 2.96 3.64 25.97
N PRO A 2 3.29 3.37 27.24
CA PRO A 2 2.48 2.51 28.10
C PRO A 2 1.01 2.95 28.06
N ASN A 3 0.10 1.99 28.09
CA ASN A 3 -1.34 2.22 28.10
C ASN A 3 -1.94 2.07 29.52
N THR A 4 -1.09 1.97 30.56
CA THR A 4 -1.50 1.88 31.97
C THR A 4 -0.50 2.60 32.89
N ILE A 5 -1.00 3.11 34.01
CA ILE A 5 -0.21 3.66 35.13
C ILE A 5 0.43 2.50 35.90
N GLY A 6 1.62 2.72 36.45
CA GLY A 6 2.33 1.78 37.31
C GLY A 6 3.70 1.37 36.78
N LYS A 7 4.21 0.26 37.31
CA LYS A 7 5.55 -0.26 37.00
C LYS A 7 5.56 -1.10 35.73
N HIS A 8 6.44 -0.71 34.81
CA HIS A 8 6.73 -1.35 33.54
C HIS A 8 8.21 -1.73 33.46
N LYS A 9 8.53 -2.60 32.51
CA LYS A 9 9.90 -2.98 32.17
C LYS A 9 10.14 -2.66 30.70
N ILE A 10 11.16 -1.86 30.42
CA ILE A 10 11.68 -1.64 29.07
C ILE A 10 12.82 -2.62 28.87
N THR A 11 12.76 -3.43 27.83
CA THR A 11 13.89 -4.28 27.39
C THR A 11 14.37 -3.78 26.04
N ILE A 12 15.63 -3.37 25.97
CA ILE A 12 16.33 -3.09 24.72
C ILE A 12 16.98 -4.37 24.28
N TYR A 13 16.77 -4.75 23.02
CA TYR A 13 17.44 -5.88 22.42
C TYR A 13 18.48 -5.41 21.41
N GLY A 14 19.58 -6.16 21.30
CA GLY A 14 20.64 -5.93 20.34
C GLY A 14 20.88 -7.15 19.46
N LYS A 15 21.38 -6.90 18.25
CA LYS A 15 21.86 -7.92 17.30
C LYS A 15 23.22 -7.47 16.77
N ARG A 16 24.15 -8.41 16.58
CA ARG A 16 25.46 -8.17 15.97
C ARG A 16 25.59 -9.01 14.69
N GLY A 17 25.84 -8.34 13.57
CA GLY A 17 26.11 -8.99 12.27
C GLY A 17 24.92 -9.77 11.69
N ASP A 18 25.24 -10.73 10.82
CA ASP A 18 24.30 -11.51 9.99
C ASP A 18 23.61 -12.66 10.74
N THR A 19 23.50 -12.61 12.06
CA THR A 19 22.73 -13.62 12.82
C THR A 19 21.23 -13.44 12.55
N GLU A 20 20.71 -14.15 11.56
CA GLU A 20 19.29 -14.11 11.19
C GLU A 20 18.37 -14.37 12.40
N GLY A 21 17.37 -13.50 12.55
CA GLY A 21 16.20 -13.75 13.41
C GLY A 21 16.39 -13.69 14.93
N LYS A 22 17.60 -13.50 15.48
CA LYS A 22 17.81 -13.49 16.95
C LYS A 22 18.33 -12.16 17.49
N TYR A 23 17.44 -11.47 18.20
CA TYR A 23 17.76 -10.33 19.04
C TYR A 23 17.99 -10.82 20.48
N TYR A 24 19.06 -10.35 21.12
CA TYR A 24 19.40 -10.68 22.51
C TYR A 24 19.11 -9.50 23.42
N GLY A 25 18.59 -9.75 24.62
CA GLY A 25 18.38 -8.69 25.62
C GLY A 25 19.71 -8.01 25.95
N ALA A 26 19.79 -6.70 25.74
CA ALA A 26 20.98 -5.88 25.93
C ALA A 26 20.87 -4.95 27.14
N LEU A 27 19.65 -4.51 27.48
CA LEU A 27 19.40 -3.64 28.63
C LEU A 27 17.97 -3.82 29.12
N ASP A 28 17.82 -3.91 30.44
CA ASP A 28 16.52 -3.82 31.11
C ASP A 28 16.49 -2.54 31.95
N LEU A 29 15.43 -1.73 31.77
CA LEU A 29 15.18 -0.53 32.56
C LEU A 29 13.80 -0.62 33.20
N PRO A 30 13.68 -0.39 34.52
CA PRO A 30 12.38 -0.16 35.13
C PRO A 30 11.83 1.18 34.67
N LEU A 31 10.53 1.22 34.36
CA LEU A 31 9.80 2.43 34.02
C LEU A 31 8.61 2.55 34.97
N ASP A 32 8.56 3.61 35.77
CA ASP A 32 7.39 3.88 36.63
C ASP A 32 6.57 5.02 36.03
N VAL A 33 5.33 4.71 35.64
CA VAL A 33 4.42 5.65 34.97
C VAL A 33 3.43 6.16 35.99
N ASN A 34 3.63 7.37 36.48
CA ASN A 34 2.76 8.01 37.47
C ASN A 34 1.56 8.74 36.85
N GLU A 35 1.67 9.17 35.60
CA GLU A 35 0.62 9.86 34.85
C GLU A 35 0.64 9.41 33.40
N MET A 36 -0.54 9.33 32.79
CA MET A 36 -0.68 8.96 31.39
C MET A 36 -0.35 10.16 30.49
N PRO A 37 0.42 9.97 29.41
CA PRO A 37 0.73 11.06 28.51
C PRO A 37 -0.56 11.56 27.83
N LYS A 38 -0.76 12.88 27.84
CA LYS A 38 -1.93 13.53 27.22
C LYS A 38 -2.06 13.23 25.72
N ASN A 39 -0.91 13.08 25.05
CA ASN A 39 -0.81 12.77 23.62
C ASN A 39 0.10 11.54 23.43
N PRO A 40 -0.41 10.31 23.65
CA PRO A 40 0.41 9.11 23.54
C PRO A 40 0.86 8.90 22.10
N ILE A 41 2.18 8.82 21.90
CA ILE A 41 2.76 8.33 20.66
C ILE A 41 2.66 6.81 20.64
N SER A 42 2.32 6.27 19.49
CA SER A 42 2.28 4.83 19.24
C SER A 42 3.01 4.49 17.94
N TYR A 43 3.51 3.26 17.83
CA TYR A 43 4.34 2.82 16.72
C TYR A 43 3.75 1.56 16.09
N PRO A 44 3.84 1.41 14.76
CA PRO A 44 3.31 0.25 14.07
C PRO A 44 3.97 -1.04 14.57
N LYS A 45 3.28 -2.16 14.39
CA LYS A 45 3.88 -3.47 14.63
C LYS A 45 4.91 -3.73 13.53
N THR A 46 6.13 -4.06 13.91
CA THR A 46 7.23 -4.38 12.99
C THR A 46 7.72 -5.80 13.22
N TRP A 47 8.26 -6.41 12.17
CA TRP A 47 8.93 -7.72 12.19
C TRP A 47 10.44 -7.56 11.94
N PRO A 48 11.28 -8.56 12.24
CA PRO A 48 12.74 -8.48 12.05
C PRO A 48 13.17 -7.98 10.66
N ILE A 49 12.47 -8.40 9.61
CA ILE A 49 12.77 -8.00 8.22
C ILE A 49 12.69 -6.49 8.00
N PHE A 50 11.87 -5.76 8.77
CA PHE A 50 11.84 -4.30 8.73
C PHE A 50 13.21 -3.70 9.00
N PHE A 51 13.92 -4.23 10.00
CA PHE A 51 15.25 -3.78 10.38
C PHE A 51 16.32 -4.39 9.49
N ASP A 52 16.21 -5.69 9.17
CA ASP A 52 17.19 -6.38 8.32
C ASP A 52 17.26 -5.77 6.90
N LEU A 53 16.14 -5.25 6.39
CA LEU A 53 16.07 -4.53 5.11
C LEU A 53 16.17 -3.00 5.24
N ILE A 54 16.44 -2.49 6.44
CA ILE A 54 16.67 -1.06 6.69
C ILE A 54 15.49 -0.20 6.18
N LEU A 55 14.26 -0.66 6.45
CA LEU A 55 13.06 0.08 6.10
C LEU A 55 12.90 1.27 7.05
N ASN A 56 12.44 2.40 6.50
CA ASN A 56 12.20 3.60 7.27
C ASN A 56 10.83 4.18 6.95
N VAL A 57 9.95 4.26 7.96
CA VAL A 57 8.64 4.90 7.80
C VAL A 57 8.84 6.42 7.78
N ILE A 58 8.58 7.02 6.62
CA ILE A 58 8.62 8.48 6.43
C ILE A 58 7.32 9.11 6.94
N SER A 59 6.19 8.48 6.69
CA SER A 59 4.88 8.92 7.17
C SER A 59 3.91 7.74 7.26
N PRO A 60 3.11 7.61 8.34
CA PRO A 60 3.12 8.45 9.54
C PRO A 60 4.19 8.04 10.57
N LYS A 61 4.89 9.00 11.20
CA LYS A 61 6.02 8.72 12.14
C LYS A 61 5.64 8.45 13.59
N LYS A 62 4.47 8.90 14.04
CA LYS A 62 4.12 8.99 15.48
C LYS A 62 2.80 8.30 15.82
N THR A 63 2.30 7.45 14.93
CA THR A 63 1.10 6.66 15.20
C THR A 63 1.15 5.32 14.47
N HIS A 64 0.61 4.29 15.11
CA HIS A 64 0.23 3.04 14.45
C HIS A 64 -1.22 3.04 13.96
N LEU A 65 -2.04 3.95 14.49
CA LEU A 65 -3.45 4.08 14.20
C LEU A 65 -3.66 5.30 13.31
N ILE A 66 -4.05 5.05 12.07
CA ILE A 66 -4.42 6.06 11.09
C ILE A 66 -5.94 6.23 11.18
N LYS A 67 -6.39 7.45 11.44
CA LYS A 67 -7.81 7.78 11.46
C LYS A 67 -8.20 8.35 10.11
N LEU A 68 -8.97 7.57 9.35
CA LEU A 68 -9.47 7.95 8.04
C LEU A 68 -10.92 8.46 8.20
N HIS A 69 -11.04 9.77 8.40
CA HIS A 69 -12.31 10.44 8.70
C HIS A 69 -12.63 11.52 7.64
N ASN A 70 -13.76 12.21 7.79
CA ASN A 70 -14.16 13.38 6.99
C ASN A 70 -14.26 13.10 5.49
N GLY A 71 -14.72 11.90 5.10
CA GLY A 71 -14.88 11.54 3.69
C GLY A 71 -13.57 11.28 2.96
N GLN A 72 -12.44 11.16 3.66
CA GLN A 72 -11.20 10.67 3.03
C GLN A 72 -11.38 9.23 2.57
N ALA A 73 -11.06 8.97 1.30
CA ALA A 73 -11.27 7.66 0.68
C ALA A 73 -10.07 6.71 0.82
N HIS A 74 -8.89 7.24 1.14
CA HIS A 74 -7.69 6.46 1.38
C HIS A 74 -6.74 7.15 2.34
N THR A 75 -5.75 6.39 2.81
CA THR A 75 -4.54 6.92 3.43
C THR A 75 -3.30 6.50 2.65
N GLU A 76 -2.22 7.26 2.81
CA GLU A 76 -0.91 6.96 2.26
C GLU A 76 0.09 6.72 3.39
N ILE A 77 0.84 5.63 3.27
CA ILE A 77 2.01 5.32 4.08
C ILE A 77 3.23 5.45 3.17
N GLN A 78 4.22 6.23 3.59
CA GLN A 78 5.46 6.45 2.86
C GLN A 78 6.58 5.68 3.52
N ILE A 79 7.26 4.82 2.76
CA ILE A 79 8.40 4.03 3.24
C ILE A 79 9.61 4.30 2.36
N GLN A 80 10.72 4.64 2.99
CA GLN A 80 12.02 4.64 2.34
C GLN A 80 12.67 3.27 2.53
N ALA A 81 13.25 2.74 1.46
CA ALA A 81 13.93 1.46 1.44
C ALA A 81 15.18 1.52 0.54
N PRO A 82 16.18 0.66 0.76
CA PRO A 82 17.30 0.48 -0.16
C PRO A 82 16.83 0.11 -1.59
N LYS A 83 17.65 0.43 -2.61
CA LYS A 83 17.32 0.20 -4.04
C LYS A 83 17.05 -1.27 -4.39
N ASN A 84 17.64 -2.19 -3.62
CA ASN A 84 17.49 -3.63 -3.79
C ASN A 84 16.35 -4.21 -2.94
N VAL A 85 15.38 -3.41 -2.52
CA VAL A 85 14.21 -3.87 -1.76
C VAL A 85 12.94 -3.59 -2.54
N GLU A 86 12.04 -4.56 -2.56
CA GLU A 86 10.68 -4.41 -3.08
C GLU A 86 9.66 -4.51 -1.97
N LEU A 87 8.60 -3.70 -2.09
CA LEU A 87 7.48 -3.73 -1.17
C LEU A 87 6.21 -4.19 -1.89
N LEU A 88 5.40 -4.93 -1.15
CA LEU A 88 4.00 -5.19 -1.46
C LEU A 88 3.14 -4.75 -0.28
N GLY A 89 1.85 -4.64 -0.53
CA GLY A 89 0.87 -4.22 0.46
C GLY A 89 -0.37 -5.08 0.33
N GLN A 90 -1.12 -5.11 1.42
CA GLN A 90 -2.46 -5.68 1.44
C GLN A 90 -3.26 -4.98 2.54
N LEU A 91 -4.52 -4.68 2.22
CA LEU A 91 -5.47 -4.19 3.21
C LEU A 91 -6.33 -5.36 3.69
N VAL A 92 -6.39 -5.56 5.00
CA VAL A 92 -7.11 -6.69 5.61
C VAL A 92 -8.13 -6.16 6.62
N ASN A 93 -9.36 -6.68 6.63
CA ASN A 93 -10.38 -6.31 7.62
C ASN A 93 -10.19 -7.07 8.95
N ILE A 94 -11.07 -6.82 9.93
CA ILE A 94 -10.97 -7.47 11.27
C ILE A 94 -11.11 -9.01 11.20
N ASP A 95 -11.84 -9.50 10.20
CA ASP A 95 -12.10 -10.93 10.01
C ASP A 95 -10.93 -11.64 9.31
N GLY A 96 -9.89 -10.91 8.91
CA GLY A 96 -8.76 -11.46 8.17
C GLY A 96 -8.97 -11.51 6.65
N ASN A 97 -10.06 -10.93 6.14
CA ASN A 97 -10.35 -10.90 4.70
C ASN A 97 -9.55 -9.80 4.00
N ILE A 98 -8.91 -10.16 2.89
CA ILE A 98 -8.21 -9.22 2.02
C ILE A 98 -9.24 -8.38 1.25
N ILE A 99 -9.07 -7.06 1.29
CA ILE A 99 -9.90 -6.11 0.53
C ILE A 99 -9.33 -5.99 -0.88
N GLN A 100 -9.99 -6.62 -1.85
CA GLN A 100 -9.61 -6.53 -3.26
C GLN A 100 -9.68 -5.07 -3.76
N GLY A 101 -8.62 -4.62 -4.43
CA GLY A 101 -8.45 -3.21 -4.84
C GLY A 101 -8.29 -2.23 -3.68
N GLY A 102 -8.08 -2.72 -2.45
CA GLY A 102 -7.92 -1.91 -1.25
C GLY A 102 -6.52 -1.34 -1.06
N ASP A 103 -5.57 -1.65 -1.93
CA ASP A 103 -4.19 -1.17 -1.86
C ASP A 103 -3.62 -0.80 -3.24
N GLN A 104 -2.64 0.10 -3.23
CA GLN A 104 -1.83 0.46 -4.39
C GLN A 104 -0.43 0.82 -3.91
N ILE A 105 0.54 0.00 -4.29
CA ILE A 105 1.91 0.08 -3.79
C ILE A 105 2.88 0.27 -4.95
N PHE A 106 3.67 1.34 -4.90
CA PHE A 106 4.64 1.62 -5.96
C PHE A 106 5.81 2.44 -5.45
N TYR A 107 6.90 2.38 -6.20
CA TYR A 107 8.10 3.15 -5.94
C TYR A 107 8.08 4.45 -6.75
N ASP A 108 8.00 5.59 -6.05
CA ASP A 108 8.11 6.92 -6.63
C ASP A 108 9.60 7.25 -6.85
N ARG A 109 10.05 7.12 -8.10
CA ARG A 109 11.45 7.35 -8.51
C ARG A 109 11.88 8.81 -8.32
N HIS A 110 10.95 9.77 -8.44
CA HIS A 110 11.26 11.19 -8.28
C HIS A 110 11.53 11.54 -6.81
N LYS A 111 10.79 10.92 -5.90
CA LYS A 111 10.94 11.14 -4.45
C LYS A 111 11.85 10.12 -3.76
N ASN A 112 12.29 9.08 -4.48
CA ASN A 112 13.12 8.00 -3.96
C ASN A 112 12.49 7.34 -2.71
N LEU A 113 11.19 7.02 -2.79
CA LEU A 113 10.43 6.37 -1.72
C LEU A 113 9.30 5.51 -2.28
N TRP A 114 8.87 4.55 -1.48
CA TRP A 114 7.66 3.78 -1.72
C TRP A 114 6.43 4.52 -1.21
N ARG A 115 5.39 4.59 -2.04
CA ARG A 115 4.07 5.09 -1.69
C ARG A 115 3.14 3.89 -1.57
N CYS A 116 2.56 3.73 -0.38
CA CYS A 116 1.68 2.63 -0.04
C CYS A 116 0.30 3.20 0.28
N ASN A 117 -0.58 3.23 -0.73
CA ASN A 117 -1.94 3.73 -0.58
C ASN A 117 -2.87 2.60 -0.13
N PHE A 118 -3.78 2.90 0.80
CA PHE A 118 -4.77 1.95 1.31
C PHE A 118 -6.16 2.58 1.34
N ALA A 119 -7.13 1.95 0.69
CA ALA A 119 -8.50 2.41 0.53
C ALA A 119 -9.50 1.39 1.14
N PRO A 120 -9.97 1.63 2.37
CA PRO A 120 -11.06 0.86 2.97
C PRO A 120 -12.34 0.90 2.13
N ASN A 121 -13.02 -0.24 2.01
CA ASN A 121 -14.26 -0.36 1.24
C ASN A 121 -15.53 -0.13 2.07
N HIS A 122 -15.42 -0.01 3.39
CA HIS A 122 -16.51 0.31 4.32
C HIS A 122 -15.96 0.90 5.63
N ASP A 123 -16.85 1.40 6.47
CA ASP A 123 -16.52 1.88 7.82
C ASP A 123 -16.11 0.69 8.71
N GLY A 124 -15.05 0.84 9.48
CA GLY A 124 -14.53 -0.24 10.33
C GLY A 124 -13.06 -0.13 10.67
N MET A 125 -12.49 -1.24 11.15
CA MET A 125 -11.08 -1.36 11.45
C MET A 125 -10.39 -2.25 10.41
N PHE A 126 -9.21 -1.83 9.98
CA PHE A 126 -8.41 -2.54 9.00
C PHE A 126 -6.95 -2.58 9.41
N ASP A 127 -6.23 -3.60 8.95
CA ASP A 127 -4.78 -3.70 9.03
C ASP A 127 -4.18 -3.44 7.64
N ALA A 128 -3.44 -2.34 7.50
CA ALA A 128 -2.61 -2.06 6.34
C ALA A 128 -1.26 -2.74 6.53
N GLN A 129 -1.08 -3.86 5.86
CA GLN A 129 0.14 -4.68 5.98
C GLN A 129 1.07 -4.35 4.82
N ILE A 130 2.33 -4.07 5.14
CA ILE A 130 3.38 -3.84 4.16
C ILE A 130 4.40 -4.96 4.32
N MET A 131 4.60 -5.68 3.23
CA MET A 131 5.52 -6.81 3.13
C MET A 131 6.72 -6.41 2.31
N ALA A 132 7.86 -7.04 2.56
CA ALA A 132 9.11 -6.70 1.90
C ALA A 132 9.86 -7.96 1.44
N ARG A 133 10.68 -7.79 0.40
CA ARG A 133 11.71 -8.75 0.00
C ARG A 133 12.93 -8.02 -0.55
N LYS A 134 14.07 -8.71 -0.57
CA LYS A 134 15.29 -8.23 -1.20
C LYS A 134 15.39 -8.74 -2.64
N LYS A 135 15.89 -7.93 -3.56
CA LYS A 135 16.24 -8.35 -4.93
C LYS A 135 17.62 -9.04 -4.92
N PRO A 136 17.82 -10.09 -5.74
CA PRO A 136 16.88 -10.70 -6.68
C PRO A 136 16.11 -11.89 -6.07
N ASP A 137 15.96 -11.97 -4.74
CA ASP A 137 15.41 -13.15 -4.08
C ASP A 137 14.04 -13.49 -4.66
N THR A 138 13.91 -14.72 -5.16
CA THR A 138 12.66 -15.26 -5.72
C THR A 138 11.71 -15.77 -4.63
N GLY A 139 12.12 -15.67 -3.36
CA GLY A 139 11.31 -16.04 -2.21
C GLY A 139 10.06 -15.19 -2.05
N SER A 140 9.18 -15.65 -1.15
CA SER A 140 7.94 -14.96 -0.82
C SER A 140 8.21 -13.64 -0.11
N TYR A 141 7.34 -12.66 -0.37
CA TYR A 141 7.26 -11.46 0.46
C TYR A 141 6.89 -11.85 1.89
N THR A 142 7.49 -11.17 2.87
CA THR A 142 7.17 -11.38 4.29
C THR A 142 6.77 -10.08 4.95
N SER A 143 5.87 -10.15 5.93
CA SER A 143 5.36 -8.98 6.63
C SER A 143 6.51 -8.22 7.29
N ALA A 144 6.60 -6.93 6.99
CA ALA A 144 7.64 -6.05 7.54
C ALA A 144 7.04 -5.09 8.57
N VAL A 145 5.92 -4.44 8.24
CA VAL A 145 5.26 -3.48 9.12
C VAL A 145 3.75 -3.50 8.91
N THR A 146 2.98 -3.23 9.97
CA THR A 146 1.52 -3.13 9.91
C THR A 146 1.01 -1.93 10.69
N PHE A 147 0.10 -1.19 10.05
CA PHE A 147 -0.64 -0.08 10.64
C PHE A 147 -2.12 -0.46 10.77
N LYS A 148 -2.77 0.08 11.80
CA LYS A 148 -4.22 0.03 11.94
C LYS A 148 -4.84 1.24 11.25
N ILE A 149 -5.93 1.04 10.54
CA ILE A 149 -6.76 2.09 9.96
C ILE A 149 -8.13 2.02 10.62
N GLU A 150 -8.55 3.11 11.26
CA GLU A 150 -9.92 3.35 11.68
C GLU A 150 -10.62 4.17 10.60
N ALA A 151 -11.54 3.55 9.87
CA ALA A 151 -12.28 4.14 8.76
C ALA A 151 -13.69 4.54 9.21
N LYS A 152 -14.08 5.79 8.99
CA LYS A 152 -15.44 6.30 9.25
C LYS A 152 -15.90 7.24 8.14
N ASN A 153 -17.18 7.13 7.77
CA ASN A 153 -17.81 7.89 6.69
C ASN A 153 -17.11 7.68 5.33
N ILE A 154 -16.83 6.43 4.98
CA ILE A 154 -16.25 6.09 3.67
C ILE A 154 -17.21 6.50 2.53
N PRO A 155 -16.72 7.23 1.51
CA PRO A 155 -17.54 7.64 0.37
C PRO A 155 -18.20 6.46 -0.34
N LYS A 156 -19.39 6.69 -0.91
CA LYS A 156 -20.11 5.71 -1.73
C LYS A 156 -20.22 6.24 -3.18
N PRO A 157 -19.75 5.48 -4.19
CA PRO A 157 -19.05 4.19 -4.08
C PRO A 157 -17.65 4.35 -3.45
N PRO A 158 -17.13 3.31 -2.78
CA PRO A 158 -15.78 3.34 -2.20
C PRO A 158 -14.73 3.44 -3.30
N LEU A 159 -13.62 4.12 -2.97
CA LEU A 159 -12.42 4.11 -3.80
C LEU A 159 -11.83 2.70 -3.86
N SER A 160 -11.41 2.29 -5.05
CA SER A 160 -10.59 1.09 -5.23
C SER A 160 -9.53 1.33 -6.30
N TYR A 161 -8.44 0.59 -6.22
CA TYR A 161 -7.31 0.68 -7.13
C TYR A 161 -7.25 -0.55 -8.03
N PRO A 162 -6.93 -0.37 -9.33
CA PRO A 162 -6.65 -1.50 -10.20
C PRO A 162 -5.32 -2.13 -9.80
N TYR A 163 -5.22 -3.43 -10.06
CA TYR A 163 -3.95 -4.11 -9.96
C TYR A 163 -2.99 -3.57 -11.04
N THR A 164 -1.81 -3.14 -10.62
CA THR A 164 -0.80 -2.53 -11.50
C THR A 164 0.55 -3.18 -11.28
N TRP A 165 1.33 -3.28 -12.36
CA TRP A 165 2.71 -3.73 -12.30
C TRP A 165 3.67 -2.54 -12.15
N PRO A 166 4.92 -2.75 -11.68
CA PRO A 166 5.90 -1.67 -11.57
C PRO A 166 6.04 -0.84 -12.85
N LEU A 167 6.03 -1.49 -14.02
CA LEU A 167 6.12 -0.83 -15.33
C LEU A 167 5.10 0.30 -15.52
N PHE A 168 3.88 0.17 -14.96
CA PHE A 168 2.86 1.21 -15.02
C PHE A 168 3.36 2.55 -14.48
N PHE A 169 4.06 2.52 -13.35
CA PHE A 169 4.60 3.72 -12.71
C PHE A 169 5.92 4.16 -13.35
N GLU A 170 6.70 3.21 -13.91
CA GLU A 170 7.95 3.52 -14.61
C GLU A 170 7.72 4.30 -15.90
N LEU A 171 6.60 4.03 -16.57
CA LEU A 171 6.17 4.73 -17.78
C LEU A 171 5.29 5.97 -17.49
N ASP A 172 5.16 6.39 -16.22
CA ASP A 172 4.26 7.48 -15.76
C ASP A 172 2.83 7.38 -16.32
N LEU A 173 2.29 6.16 -16.41
CA LEU A 173 0.94 5.93 -16.90
C LEU A 173 -0.08 6.41 -15.86
N LYS A 174 -1.20 6.98 -16.32
CA LYS A 174 -2.29 7.44 -15.45
C LYS A 174 -3.63 6.99 -16.03
N ILE A 175 -4.45 6.35 -15.20
CA ILE A 175 -5.81 5.97 -15.59
C ILE A 175 -6.73 7.18 -15.37
N GLU A 176 -7.26 7.69 -16.46
CA GLU A 176 -8.22 8.81 -16.50
C GLU A 176 -9.66 8.33 -16.41
N SER A 177 -9.93 7.11 -16.88
CA SER A 177 -11.22 6.42 -16.75
C SER A 177 -10.99 4.90 -16.85
N PRO A 178 -11.61 4.07 -15.99
CA PRO A 178 -12.46 4.45 -14.87
C PRO A 178 -11.64 5.06 -13.73
N ARG A 179 -12.06 6.24 -13.23
CA ARG A 179 -11.40 6.85 -12.06
C ARG A 179 -11.79 6.11 -10.80
N ASN A 180 -10.84 5.98 -9.88
CA ASN A 180 -11.09 5.54 -8.51
C ASN A 180 -11.74 4.14 -8.41
N ARG A 181 -11.50 3.28 -9.40
CA ARG A 181 -12.05 1.92 -9.45
C ARG A 181 -11.01 0.90 -9.86
N ALA A 182 -11.10 -0.27 -9.24
CA ALA A 182 -10.32 -1.44 -9.62
C ALA A 182 -10.79 -2.10 -10.92
N THR A 183 -12.04 -1.85 -11.33
CA THR A 183 -12.69 -2.53 -12.44
C THR A 183 -13.15 -1.55 -13.51
N ALA A 184 -12.98 -1.97 -14.77
CA ALA A 184 -13.69 -1.38 -15.90
C ALA A 184 -15.19 -1.68 -15.77
N VAL A 185 -16.03 -0.70 -16.16
CA VAL A 185 -17.48 -0.83 -16.10
C VAL A 185 -17.99 -0.82 -17.53
N TRP A 186 -18.73 -1.87 -17.89
CA TRP A 186 -19.50 -1.88 -19.12
C TRP A 186 -20.76 -1.04 -18.92
N PRO A 187 -20.94 0.10 -19.63
CA PRO A 187 -22.10 0.95 -19.44
C PRO A 187 -23.39 0.25 -19.89
N GLU A 188 -24.50 0.54 -19.20
CA GLU A 188 -25.82 0.10 -19.65
C GLU A 188 -26.11 0.67 -21.05
N ASN A 189 -26.49 -0.20 -21.99
CA ASN A 189 -26.76 0.12 -23.39
C ASN A 189 -25.55 0.55 -24.25
N ALA A 190 -24.31 0.28 -23.81
CA ALA A 190 -23.13 0.49 -24.65
C ALA A 190 -22.66 -0.80 -25.33
N SER A 191 -22.05 -0.66 -26.51
CA SER A 191 -21.42 -1.77 -27.24
C SER A 191 -19.97 -2.02 -26.84
N PHE A 192 -19.39 -1.17 -26.00
CA PHE A 192 -18.01 -1.28 -25.52
C PHE A 192 -17.87 -0.68 -24.11
N ALA A 193 -16.84 -1.11 -23.39
CA ALA A 193 -16.31 -0.39 -22.23
C ALA A 193 -15.11 0.44 -22.68
N GLU A 194 -14.94 1.63 -22.12
CA GLU A 194 -13.82 2.53 -22.45
C GLU A 194 -12.88 2.66 -21.25
N ILE A 195 -11.60 2.41 -21.46
CA ILE A 195 -10.53 2.80 -20.54
C ILE A 195 -9.78 3.97 -21.17
N ARG A 196 -9.63 5.06 -20.43
CA ARG A 196 -8.85 6.22 -20.86
C ARG A 196 -7.60 6.34 -20.04
N MET A 197 -6.47 6.56 -20.71
CA MET A 197 -5.16 6.69 -20.08
C MET A 197 -4.40 7.92 -20.59
N SER A 198 -3.78 8.65 -19.67
CA SER A 198 -2.76 9.65 -19.99
C SER A 198 -1.40 8.96 -19.94
N VAL A 199 -0.60 9.15 -20.99
CA VAL A 199 0.75 8.56 -21.09
C VAL A 199 1.74 9.57 -21.68
N PRO A 200 3.05 9.43 -21.41
CA PRO A 200 4.10 10.20 -22.07
C PRO A 200 4.13 10.01 -23.59
N ASN A 201 4.54 11.03 -24.34
CA ASN A 201 4.52 11.03 -25.81
C ASN A 201 5.40 9.94 -26.47
N ASP A 202 6.34 9.36 -25.73
CA ASP A 202 7.26 8.30 -26.14
C ASP A 202 6.77 6.90 -25.77
N VAL A 203 5.53 6.76 -25.29
CA VAL A 203 4.93 5.49 -24.89
C VAL A 203 3.74 5.16 -25.79
N GLU A 204 3.78 3.97 -26.37
CA GLU A 204 2.67 3.37 -27.12
C GLU A 204 2.00 2.29 -26.29
N LEU A 205 0.66 2.19 -26.39
CA LEU A 205 -0.12 1.16 -25.70
C LEU A 205 -0.79 0.22 -26.70
N SER A 206 -0.87 -1.05 -26.32
CA SER A 206 -1.74 -2.06 -26.94
C SER A 206 -2.57 -2.73 -25.85
N CYS A 207 -3.72 -3.29 -26.23
CA CYS A 207 -4.59 -3.99 -25.29
C CYS A 207 -5.22 -5.22 -25.95
N ASP A 208 -5.49 -6.23 -25.12
CA ASP A 208 -6.17 -7.45 -25.48
C ASP A 208 -7.20 -7.80 -24.40
N ILE A 209 -8.23 -8.56 -24.76
CA ILE A 209 -9.21 -9.12 -23.83
C ILE A 209 -9.01 -10.64 -23.76
N GLU A 210 -9.10 -11.18 -22.55
CA GLU A 210 -9.01 -12.61 -22.29
C GLU A 210 -10.29 -13.13 -21.64
N PHE A 211 -10.82 -14.25 -22.13
CA PHE A 211 -11.90 -15.00 -21.51
C PHE A 211 -11.44 -16.42 -21.16
N ASN A 212 -11.48 -16.77 -19.86
CA ASN A 212 -11.06 -18.07 -19.35
C ASN A 212 -9.65 -18.53 -19.81
N GLY A 213 -8.64 -17.64 -19.74
CA GLY A 213 -7.28 -18.00 -20.14
C GLY A 213 -7.02 -17.96 -21.64
N LYS A 214 -7.98 -17.52 -22.45
CA LYS A 214 -7.85 -17.45 -23.92
C LYS A 214 -8.10 -16.04 -24.41
N GLN A 215 -7.16 -15.55 -25.23
CA GLN A 215 -7.30 -14.25 -25.90
C GLN A 215 -8.47 -14.27 -26.86
N GLU A 216 -9.31 -13.24 -26.78
CA GLU A 216 -10.41 -13.01 -27.72
C GLU A 216 -9.94 -12.08 -28.84
N ASN A 217 -10.00 -12.58 -30.07
CA ASN A 217 -9.57 -11.82 -31.25
C ASN A 217 -10.63 -10.78 -31.64
N ASN A 218 -10.18 -9.58 -32.04
CA ASN A 218 -11.02 -8.46 -32.49
C ASN A 218 -12.00 -7.91 -31.43
N CYS A 219 -11.70 -8.13 -30.14
CA CYS A 219 -12.54 -7.67 -29.03
C CYS A 219 -11.98 -6.42 -28.32
N ALA A 220 -10.75 -5.99 -28.66
CA ALA A 220 -10.08 -4.84 -28.06
C ALA A 220 -9.52 -3.90 -29.13
N LEU A 221 -9.45 -2.60 -28.84
CA LEU A 221 -8.84 -1.59 -29.69
C LEU A 221 -8.09 -0.58 -28.84
N ALA A 222 -6.77 -0.49 -29.02
CA ALA A 222 -5.97 0.59 -28.47
C ALA A 222 -5.78 1.68 -29.53
N GLN A 223 -6.18 2.91 -29.22
CA GLN A 223 -5.98 4.05 -30.12
C GLN A 223 -5.66 5.34 -29.35
N PHE A 224 -4.84 6.19 -29.95
CA PHE A 224 -4.57 7.52 -29.41
C PHE A 224 -5.59 8.54 -29.93
N ASP A 225 -6.32 9.17 -29.01
CA ASP A 225 -7.23 10.28 -29.29
C ASP A 225 -6.43 11.60 -29.31
N ASN A 226 -6.22 12.12 -30.52
CA ASN A 226 -5.45 13.34 -30.75
C ASN A 226 -6.12 14.61 -30.19
N ASP A 227 -7.44 14.62 -30.04
CA ASP A 227 -8.19 15.78 -29.55
C ASP A 227 -8.13 15.83 -28.02
N LYS A 228 -8.30 14.68 -27.37
CA LYS A 228 -8.22 14.57 -25.90
C LYS A 228 -6.80 14.43 -25.38
N LYS A 229 -5.82 14.17 -26.26
CA LYS A 229 -4.42 13.85 -25.92
C LYS A 229 -4.32 12.67 -24.94
N GLN A 230 -5.10 11.62 -25.20
CA GLN A 230 -5.23 10.44 -24.32
C GLN A 230 -5.31 9.16 -25.15
N TRP A 231 -4.85 8.06 -24.57
CA TRP A 231 -5.14 6.73 -25.11
C TRP A 231 -6.55 6.29 -24.71
N GLN A 232 -7.25 5.70 -25.67
CA GLN A 232 -8.51 4.99 -25.50
C GLN A 232 -8.24 3.50 -25.75
N LEU A 233 -8.64 2.66 -24.79
CA LEU A 233 -8.52 1.20 -24.81
C LEU A 233 -9.90 0.56 -24.61
#